data_AF-A0A3D3XMC3-F1
#
_entry.id   AF-A0A3D3XMC3-F1
#
_cell.length_a   1.000
_cell.length_b   1.000
_cell.length_c   1.000
_cell.angle_alpha   90.00
_cell.angle_beta   90.00
_cell.angle_gamma   90.00
#
_symmetry.space_group_name_H-M   'P 1'
#
loop_
_entity.id
_entity.type
_entity.pdbx_description
1 polymer ?
#
loop_
_entity_poly.entity_id
_entity_poly.type
_entity_poly.pdbx_seq_one_letter_code
_entity_poly.pdbx_strand_id
1 'polypeptide(L)'
;KAKAIHCVSNLKQWGIVWQLYADDNEGKFSDGDVGWARGEWVVALAEHYREKPALLLCPDAINRRGSGSAAQENKKPIGTPESQLVNYGGAKTSYNFPNFDQDGEAGAKFLISSYGGNNWIYNAKNDIQGRAKKDHWGSFDVTDSVSEIPLFLDSMWRGGGPDHRNPGKDEAPSFNGQWSGAGKESMHFAIARHGKGINVAYFDHSVRSTRSPKQIWSMKWHRSYQRHGFERTKRFSAWLGN
;
A
#
# COMPACT_ATOMS: atom_id res chain seq x y z
N LYS A 1 0.00 1.08 21.54
CA LYS A 1 1.43 0.69 21.56
C LYS A 1 1.62 -0.77 21.09
N ALA A 2 1.00 -1.78 21.71
CA ALA A 2 1.12 -3.19 21.25
C ALA A 2 0.70 -3.43 19.79
N LYS A 3 -0.44 -2.89 19.35
CA LYS A 3 -0.91 -3.04 17.94
C LYS A 3 0.05 -2.44 16.91
N ALA A 4 0.71 -1.34 17.23
CA ALA A 4 1.71 -0.72 16.36
C ALA A 4 2.98 -1.60 16.24
N ILE A 5 3.41 -2.23 17.35
CA ILE A 5 4.54 -3.18 17.34
C ILE A 5 4.20 -4.41 16.49
N HIS A 6 2.99 -4.95 16.61
CA HIS A 6 2.55 -6.06 15.77
C HIS A 6 2.47 -5.68 14.29
N CYS A 7 2.02 -4.47 13.95
CA CYS A 7 2.07 -3.99 12.56
C CYS A 7 3.51 -3.93 12.03
N VAL A 8 4.47 -3.42 12.82
CA VAL A 8 5.89 -3.44 12.45
C VAL A 8 6.38 -4.87 12.22
N SER A 9 5.99 -5.83 13.06
CA SER A 9 6.33 -7.25 12.89
C SER A 9 5.75 -7.83 11.59
N ASN A 10 4.49 -7.52 11.26
CA ASN A 10 3.87 -7.95 10.00
C ASN A 10 4.60 -7.35 8.79
N LEU A 11 4.96 -6.07 8.83
CA LEU A 11 5.71 -5.43 7.74
C LEU A 11 7.13 -5.99 7.57
N LYS A 12 7.79 -6.37 8.67
CA LYS A 12 9.07 -7.10 8.59
C LYS A 12 8.89 -8.43 7.87
N GLN A 13 7.84 -9.18 8.21
CA GLN A 13 7.49 -10.41 7.51
C GLN A 13 7.20 -10.15 6.02
N TRP A 14 6.46 -9.09 5.67
CA TRP A 14 6.25 -8.72 4.26
C TRP A 14 7.55 -8.38 3.53
N GLY A 15 8.50 -7.72 4.18
CA GLY A 15 9.84 -7.47 3.62
C GLY A 15 10.59 -8.77 3.33
N ILE A 16 10.49 -9.77 4.21
CA ILE A 16 11.08 -11.10 4.01
C ILE A 16 10.35 -11.85 2.90
N VAL A 17 9.01 -11.83 2.87
CA VAL A 17 8.20 -12.48 1.84
C VAL A 17 8.54 -11.96 0.45
N TRP A 18 8.72 -10.65 0.29
CA TRP A 18 9.17 -10.08 -0.97
C TRP A 18 10.60 -10.50 -1.34
N GLN A 19 11.50 -10.64 -0.37
CA GLN A 19 12.85 -11.12 -0.62
C GLN A 19 12.84 -12.57 -1.10
N LEU A 20 12.08 -13.45 -0.43
CA LEU A 20 11.92 -14.84 -0.84
C LEU A 20 11.36 -14.95 -2.26
N TYR A 21 10.31 -14.18 -2.56
CA TYR A 21 9.79 -14.10 -3.92
C TYR A 21 10.86 -13.67 -4.92
N ALA A 22 11.64 -12.62 -4.61
CA ALA A 22 12.68 -12.15 -5.51
C ALA A 22 13.79 -13.21 -5.71
N ASP A 23 14.21 -13.89 -4.64
CA ASP A 23 15.24 -14.94 -4.69
C ASP A 23 14.78 -16.10 -5.61
N ASP A 24 13.51 -16.48 -5.52
CA ASP A 24 12.89 -17.51 -6.37
C ASP A 24 12.66 -17.05 -7.82
N ASN A 25 12.79 -15.75 -8.10
CA ASN A 25 12.52 -15.12 -9.41
C ASN A 25 13.74 -14.33 -9.94
N GLU A 26 14.94 -14.89 -9.80
CA GLU A 26 16.19 -14.31 -10.36
C GLU A 26 16.47 -12.86 -9.89
N GLY A 27 16.11 -12.58 -8.64
CA GLY A 27 16.22 -11.26 -8.01
C GLY A 27 15.17 -10.24 -8.49
N LYS A 28 14.13 -10.65 -9.21
CA LYS A 28 13.12 -9.76 -9.80
C LYS A 28 11.83 -9.72 -9.00
N PHE A 29 11.19 -8.55 -9.00
CA PHE A 29 9.81 -8.41 -8.54
C PHE A 29 8.82 -8.94 -9.59
N SER A 30 7.56 -9.12 -9.19
CA SER A 30 6.48 -9.51 -10.08
C SER A 30 6.27 -8.49 -11.20
N ASP A 31 5.66 -8.93 -12.31
CA ASP A 31 5.49 -8.08 -13.48
C ASP A 31 4.29 -7.12 -13.36
N GLY A 32 3.41 -7.32 -12.38
CA GLY A 32 2.24 -6.47 -12.14
C GLY A 32 1.07 -6.67 -13.12
N ASP A 33 1.10 -7.75 -13.91
CA ASP A 33 0.21 -7.95 -15.06
C ASP A 33 -0.88 -9.03 -14.85
N VAL A 34 -1.89 -8.68 -14.05
CA VAL A 34 -3.09 -9.53 -13.82
C VAL A 34 -4.40 -8.79 -14.11
N GLY A 35 -4.34 -7.72 -14.93
CA GLY A 35 -5.48 -6.84 -15.22
C GLY A 35 -5.87 -5.85 -14.10
N TRP A 36 -5.45 -6.10 -12.85
CA TRP A 36 -5.66 -5.21 -11.70
C TRP A 36 -4.36 -4.95 -10.92
N ALA A 37 -3.36 -4.44 -11.63
CA ALA A 37 -1.98 -4.21 -11.16
C ALA A 37 -1.81 -3.60 -9.76
N ARG A 38 -2.78 -2.86 -9.19
CA ARG A 38 -2.62 -2.28 -7.85
C ARG A 38 -2.66 -3.29 -6.71
N GLY A 39 -3.20 -4.49 -6.95
CA GLY A 39 -3.26 -5.54 -5.94
C GLY A 39 -2.55 -6.82 -6.33
N GLU A 40 -1.88 -6.84 -7.48
CA GLU A 40 -1.28 -8.04 -8.06
C GLU A 40 -0.35 -8.78 -7.09
N TRP A 41 0.31 -8.05 -6.18
CA TRP A 41 1.14 -8.63 -5.12
C TRP A 41 0.45 -9.76 -4.33
N VAL A 42 -0.88 -9.73 -4.19
CA VAL A 42 -1.60 -10.78 -3.46
C VAL A 42 -1.66 -12.08 -4.28
N VAL A 43 -1.57 -12.00 -5.61
CA VAL A 43 -1.42 -13.16 -6.49
C VAL A 43 0.03 -13.64 -6.43
N ALA A 44 0.98 -12.73 -6.66
CA ALA A 44 2.42 -13.05 -6.68
C ALA A 44 2.90 -13.72 -5.39
N LEU A 45 2.41 -13.24 -4.24
CA LEU A 45 2.88 -13.70 -2.93
C LEU A 45 1.95 -14.74 -2.29
N ALA A 46 0.99 -15.27 -3.04
CA ALA A 46 -0.04 -16.16 -2.52
C ALA A 46 0.55 -17.37 -1.79
N GLU A 47 1.63 -17.97 -2.31
CA GLU A 47 2.27 -19.13 -1.67
C GLU A 47 2.83 -18.81 -0.27
N HIS A 48 3.23 -17.57 -0.02
CA HIS A 48 3.87 -17.20 1.24
C HIS A 48 2.90 -16.77 2.35
N TYR A 49 1.71 -16.26 2.02
CA TYR A 49 0.73 -15.81 3.02
C TYR A 49 -0.48 -16.71 3.17
N ARG A 50 -0.76 -17.65 2.24
CA ARG A 50 -1.99 -18.47 2.24
C ARG A 50 -2.22 -19.23 3.55
N GLU A 51 -1.16 -19.75 4.17
CA GLU A 51 -1.24 -20.43 5.48
C GLU A 51 -1.32 -19.47 6.67
N LYS A 52 -1.10 -18.16 6.45
CA LYS A 52 -1.07 -17.10 7.46
C LYS A 52 -1.85 -15.86 7.01
N PRO A 53 -3.16 -15.96 6.68
CA PRO A 53 -3.93 -14.85 6.13
C PRO A 53 -4.04 -13.64 7.08
N ALA A 54 -3.82 -13.85 8.39
CA ALA A 54 -3.72 -12.76 9.37
C ALA A 54 -2.60 -11.74 9.03
N LEU A 55 -1.58 -12.12 8.26
CA LEU A 55 -0.50 -11.25 7.81
C LEU A 55 -0.99 -10.11 6.91
N LEU A 56 -2.12 -10.29 6.23
CA LEU A 56 -2.75 -9.29 5.36
C LEU A 56 -3.35 -8.13 6.15
N LEU A 57 -3.57 -8.29 7.46
CA LEU A 57 -4.26 -7.32 8.28
C LEU A 57 -3.34 -6.67 9.31
N CYS A 58 -3.32 -5.35 9.28
CA CYS A 58 -2.85 -4.54 10.38
C CYS A 58 -3.81 -4.70 11.58
N PRO A 59 -3.31 -4.95 12.81
CA PRO A 59 -4.15 -5.09 14.01
C PRO A 59 -4.96 -3.83 14.39
N ASP A 60 -4.61 -2.67 13.83
CA ASP A 60 -5.35 -1.42 13.97
C ASP A 60 -6.46 -1.24 12.90
N ALA A 61 -6.58 -2.16 11.93
CA ALA A 61 -7.45 -2.04 10.76
C ALA A 61 -8.10 -3.36 10.33
N ILE A 62 -8.58 -4.14 11.29
CA ILE A 62 -9.22 -5.44 11.06
C ILE A 62 -10.67 -5.32 10.60
N ASN A 63 -11.34 -4.18 10.79
CA ASN A 63 -12.73 -3.99 10.38
C ASN A 63 -12.85 -3.69 8.89
N ARG A 64 -14.01 -3.94 8.29
CA ARG A 64 -14.36 -3.47 6.94
C ARG A 64 -15.00 -2.10 7.00
N ARG A 65 -15.01 -1.39 5.87
CA ARG A 65 -15.70 -0.10 5.74
C ARG A 65 -17.11 -0.33 5.20
N GLY A 66 -18.10 0.16 5.93
CA GLY A 66 -19.50 0.16 5.53
C GLY A 66 -19.80 1.24 4.49
N SER A 67 -20.88 1.04 3.74
CA SER A 67 -21.45 2.05 2.84
C SER A 67 -21.79 3.35 3.58
N GLY A 68 -21.66 4.47 2.86
CA GLY A 68 -21.89 5.81 3.39
C GLY A 68 -20.99 6.84 2.72
N SER A 69 -20.90 8.02 3.33
CA SER A 69 -20.02 9.10 2.84
C SER A 69 -18.55 8.68 2.90
N ALA A 70 -17.78 9.03 1.87
CA ALA A 70 -16.33 8.88 1.87
C ALA A 70 -15.63 9.71 2.98
N ALA A 71 -16.35 10.67 3.57
CA ALA A 71 -15.86 11.48 4.68
C ALA A 71 -15.89 10.78 6.05
N GLN A 72 -16.70 9.72 6.20
CA GLN A 72 -16.82 8.98 7.45
C GLN A 72 -16.35 7.54 7.26
N GLU A 73 -15.49 7.11 8.19
CA GLU A 73 -15.04 5.72 8.24
C GLU A 73 -16.02 4.90 9.09
N ASN A 74 -17.10 4.44 8.45
CA ASN A 74 -18.10 3.56 9.05
C ASN A 74 -17.51 2.16 9.27
N LYS A 75 -17.08 1.83 10.49
CA LYS A 75 -16.45 0.54 10.79
C LYS A 75 -17.51 -0.56 10.93
N LYS A 76 -17.32 -1.65 10.22
CA LYS A 76 -18.18 -2.83 10.24
C LYS A 76 -17.36 -4.09 10.53
N PRO A 77 -17.88 -5.07 11.29
CA PRO A 77 -17.21 -6.36 11.47
C PRO A 77 -16.96 -7.08 10.13
N ILE A 78 -15.92 -7.91 10.05
CA ILE A 78 -15.55 -8.66 8.82
C ILE A 78 -16.71 -9.54 8.32
N GLY A 79 -17.56 -10.06 9.21
CA GLY A 79 -18.72 -10.88 8.84
C GLY A 79 -19.95 -10.11 8.31
N THR A 80 -19.85 -8.79 8.14
CA THR A 80 -20.96 -7.99 7.60
C THR A 80 -21.21 -8.36 6.13
N PRO A 81 -22.47 -8.50 5.68
CA PRO A 81 -22.77 -8.78 4.27
C PRO A 81 -22.15 -7.74 3.32
N GLU A 82 -21.56 -8.19 2.21
CA GLU A 82 -20.89 -7.30 1.23
C GLU A 82 -21.81 -6.22 0.66
N SER A 83 -23.13 -6.44 0.61
CA SER A 83 -24.11 -5.42 0.20
C SER A 83 -24.13 -4.17 1.10
N GLN A 84 -23.59 -4.26 2.32
CA GLN A 84 -23.47 -3.14 3.25
C GLN A 84 -22.05 -2.57 3.32
N LEU A 85 -21.11 -3.13 2.56
CA LEU A 85 -19.70 -2.79 2.59
C LEU A 85 -19.27 -2.09 1.29
N VAL A 86 -18.20 -1.32 1.38
CA VAL A 86 -17.48 -0.82 0.22
C VAL A 86 -16.21 -1.64 0.01
N ASN A 87 -15.65 -1.54 -1.19
CA ASN A 87 -14.43 -2.27 -1.54
C ASN A 87 -13.16 -1.63 -0.95
N TYR A 88 -13.18 -0.34 -0.63
CA TYR A 88 -12.03 0.42 -0.12
C TYR A 88 -12.02 0.53 1.41
N GLY A 89 -10.84 0.76 1.98
CA GLY A 89 -10.62 0.86 3.41
C GLY A 89 -10.56 2.29 3.89
N GLY A 90 -9.77 2.51 4.95
CA GLY A 90 -9.53 3.81 5.52
C GLY A 90 -8.37 3.76 6.52
N ALA A 91 -8.32 4.78 7.39
CA ALA A 91 -7.28 4.87 8.40
C ALA A 91 -7.34 3.74 9.44
N LYS A 92 -8.50 3.07 9.59
CA LYS A 92 -8.78 2.02 10.59
C LYS A 92 -9.64 0.87 10.05
N THR A 93 -9.77 0.75 8.73
CA THR A 93 -10.52 -0.31 8.05
C THR A 93 -9.72 -0.87 6.88
N SER A 94 -9.95 -2.15 6.62
CA SER A 94 -9.42 -2.93 5.51
C SER A 94 -10.27 -2.74 4.25
N TYR A 95 -9.64 -3.01 3.12
CA TYR A 95 -10.26 -3.08 1.79
C TYR A 95 -10.33 -4.56 1.34
N ASN A 96 -11.00 -4.83 0.22
CA ASN A 96 -11.08 -6.17 -0.37
C ASN A 96 -10.41 -6.29 -1.74
N PHE A 97 -10.16 -7.52 -2.16
CA PHE A 97 -9.70 -7.90 -3.50
C PHE A 97 -10.87 -8.41 -4.36
N PRO A 98 -10.79 -8.34 -5.70
CA PRO A 98 -11.69 -9.14 -6.53
C PRO A 98 -11.40 -10.63 -6.27
N ASN A 99 -12.32 -11.52 -6.64
CA ASN A 99 -12.02 -12.96 -6.63
C ASN A 99 -10.92 -13.27 -7.66
N PHE A 100 -10.02 -14.19 -7.33
CA PHE A 100 -8.97 -14.70 -8.21
C PHE A 100 -8.72 -16.19 -7.93
N ASP A 101 -8.20 -16.93 -8.90
CA ASP A 101 -8.13 -18.40 -8.88
C ASP A 101 -7.31 -18.99 -7.71
N GLN A 102 -6.44 -18.18 -7.11
CA GLN A 102 -5.56 -18.57 -5.99
C GLN A 102 -6.06 -18.06 -4.64
N ASP A 103 -7.25 -17.45 -4.59
CA ASP A 103 -7.89 -17.05 -3.33
C ASP A 103 -8.43 -18.31 -2.64
N GLY A 104 -7.73 -18.77 -1.60
CA GLY A 104 -8.09 -19.97 -0.83
C GLY A 104 -9.43 -19.90 -0.09
N GLU A 105 -10.08 -18.73 -0.08
CA GLU A 105 -11.41 -18.47 0.50
C GLU A 105 -12.50 -18.25 -0.59
N ALA A 106 -12.16 -18.49 -1.87
CA ALA A 106 -13.04 -18.24 -3.00
C ALA A 106 -14.40 -18.93 -2.85
N GLY A 107 -15.46 -18.12 -2.75
CA GLY A 107 -16.85 -18.56 -2.83
C GLY A 107 -17.81 -17.74 -1.99
N ALA A 108 -17.45 -17.36 -0.76
CA ALA A 108 -18.36 -16.70 0.18
C ALA A 108 -17.86 -15.37 0.78
N LYS A 109 -16.55 -15.10 0.77
CA LYS A 109 -15.95 -13.86 1.31
C LYS A 109 -14.77 -13.44 0.46
N PHE A 110 -14.65 -12.15 0.16
CA PHE A 110 -13.46 -11.62 -0.48
C PHE A 110 -12.27 -11.66 0.47
N LEU A 111 -11.08 -11.93 -0.07
CA LEU A 111 -9.83 -11.65 0.63
C LEU A 111 -9.74 -10.15 1.00
N ILE A 112 -9.22 -9.86 2.20
CA ILE A 112 -9.13 -8.49 2.73
C ILE A 112 -7.72 -8.16 3.20
N SER A 113 -7.35 -6.88 3.11
CA SER A 113 -6.05 -6.39 3.57
C SER A 113 -6.14 -4.94 4.04
N SER A 114 -5.17 -4.53 4.86
CA SER A 114 -4.95 -3.13 5.27
C SER A 114 -3.52 -2.65 5.04
N TYR A 115 -2.75 -3.43 4.28
CA TYR A 115 -1.44 -3.07 3.73
C TYR A 115 -1.51 -2.84 2.23
N GLY A 116 -0.49 -2.27 1.60
CA GLY A 116 -0.45 -2.14 0.15
C GLY A 116 0.97 -1.95 -0.37
N GLY A 117 1.18 -2.40 -1.60
CA GLY A 117 2.48 -2.33 -2.28
C GLY A 117 2.75 -0.97 -2.91
N ASN A 118 4.04 -0.62 -2.97
CA ASN A 118 4.50 0.39 -3.91
C ASN A 118 4.40 -0.19 -5.33
N ASN A 119 3.47 0.32 -6.14
CA ASN A 119 3.23 -0.22 -7.49
C ASN A 119 4.32 0.13 -8.51
N TRP A 120 5.38 0.83 -8.09
CA TRP A 120 6.57 1.07 -8.89
C TRP A 120 7.62 -0.03 -8.75
N ILE A 121 7.43 -1.02 -7.87
CA ILE A 121 8.44 -2.07 -7.66
C ILE A 121 8.48 -3.08 -8.82
N TYR A 122 7.39 -3.23 -9.57
CA TYR A 122 7.23 -4.28 -10.57
C TYR A 122 8.38 -4.36 -11.57
N ASN A 123 8.71 -5.58 -12.02
CA ASN A 123 9.58 -5.85 -13.16
C ASN A 123 8.84 -5.60 -14.48
N ALA A 124 8.32 -4.39 -14.62
CA ALA A 124 7.37 -4.01 -15.65
C ALA A 124 7.86 -4.34 -17.06
N LYS A 125 7.07 -5.09 -17.82
CA LYS A 125 7.36 -5.39 -19.23
C LYS A 125 6.94 -4.26 -20.17
N ASN A 126 5.89 -3.54 -19.79
CA ASN A 126 5.27 -2.40 -20.48
C ASN A 126 4.91 -1.30 -19.48
N ASP A 127 4.30 -0.21 -19.95
CA ASP A 127 3.70 0.79 -19.07
C ASP A 127 2.49 0.21 -18.33
N ILE A 128 2.40 0.46 -17.02
CA ILE A 128 1.36 -0.13 -16.14
C ILE A 128 0.47 0.98 -15.57
N GLN A 129 -0.79 1.08 -16.01
CA GLN A 129 -1.76 2.06 -15.49
C GLN A 129 -1.21 3.52 -15.48
N GLY A 130 -0.60 3.92 -16.59
CA GLY A 130 0.02 5.23 -16.75
C GLY A 130 1.25 5.43 -15.87
N ARG A 131 1.98 4.36 -15.55
CA ARG A 131 3.31 4.35 -14.94
C ARG A 131 4.30 3.88 -16.00
N ALA A 132 5.26 4.74 -16.35
CA ALA A 132 6.22 4.40 -17.40
C ALA A 132 7.13 3.25 -16.96
N LYS A 133 7.35 2.26 -17.85
CA LYS A 133 8.23 1.11 -17.60
C LYS A 133 9.58 1.52 -17.02
N LYS A 134 10.21 2.52 -17.64
CA LYS A 134 11.56 3.01 -17.28
C LYS A 134 11.69 3.53 -15.84
N ASP A 135 10.58 3.86 -15.19
CA ASP A 135 10.59 4.41 -13.83
C ASP A 135 10.45 3.33 -12.74
N HIS A 136 10.09 2.09 -13.11
CA HIS A 136 9.93 1.00 -12.17
C HIS A 136 11.28 0.47 -11.67
N TRP A 137 11.30 -0.04 -10.45
CA TRP A 137 12.51 -0.58 -9.81
C TRP A 137 12.90 -1.93 -10.41
N GLY A 138 11.97 -2.89 -10.46
CA GLY A 138 12.15 -4.21 -11.08
C GLY A 138 12.94 -5.24 -10.28
N SER A 139 13.78 -4.81 -9.33
CA SER A 139 14.55 -5.67 -8.41
C SER A 139 14.94 -4.92 -7.14
N PHE A 140 15.38 -5.65 -6.12
CA PHE A 140 16.07 -5.06 -4.95
C PHE A 140 17.47 -4.53 -5.30
N ASP A 141 18.12 -5.10 -6.32
CA ASP A 141 19.43 -4.65 -6.82
C ASP A 141 19.29 -3.32 -7.56
N VAL A 142 19.51 -2.22 -6.82
CA VAL A 142 19.42 -0.84 -7.29
C VAL A 142 20.55 -0.01 -6.72
N THR A 143 20.96 1.01 -7.46
CA THR A 143 22.03 1.94 -7.05
C THR A 143 21.54 3.10 -6.18
N ASP A 144 20.23 3.33 -6.15
CA ASP A 144 19.60 4.36 -5.32
C ASP A 144 19.66 3.98 -3.82
N SER A 145 19.42 4.96 -2.94
CA SER A 145 19.39 4.74 -1.50
C SER A 145 18.22 3.82 -1.11
N VAL A 146 18.49 2.52 -0.97
CA VAL A 146 17.51 1.48 -0.62
C VAL A 146 16.76 1.77 0.69
N SER A 147 17.37 2.52 1.60
CA SER A 147 16.72 2.98 2.83
C SER A 147 15.60 3.99 2.57
N GLU A 148 15.52 4.63 1.40
CA GLU A 148 14.53 5.68 1.10
C GLU A 148 13.43 5.20 0.13
N ILE A 149 13.55 3.98 -0.40
CA ILE A 149 12.60 3.39 -1.35
C ILE A 149 11.55 2.58 -0.59
N PRO A 150 10.27 3.00 -0.58
CA PRO A 150 9.23 2.26 0.11
C PRO A 150 8.87 0.99 -0.68
N LEU A 151 8.78 -0.13 0.02
CA LEU A 151 8.40 -1.43 -0.53
C LEU A 151 6.91 -1.72 -0.28
N PHE A 152 6.51 -1.69 0.99
CA PHE A 152 5.19 -2.13 1.45
C PHE A 152 4.76 -1.34 2.70
N LEU A 153 3.50 -0.96 2.78
CA LEU A 153 3.03 0.06 3.74
C LEU A 153 1.66 -0.25 4.29
N ASP A 154 1.30 0.36 5.41
CA ASP A 154 -0.13 0.51 5.75
C ASP A 154 -0.86 1.28 4.63
N SER A 155 -2.02 0.77 4.21
CA SER A 155 -2.76 1.36 3.08
C SER A 155 -4.27 1.19 3.22
N MET A 156 -5.03 2.16 2.72
CA MET A 156 -6.49 2.05 2.56
C MET A 156 -6.92 1.41 1.23
N TRP A 157 -5.95 1.11 0.36
CA TRP A 157 -6.17 0.42 -0.92
C TRP A 157 -5.07 -0.58 -1.24
N ARG A 158 -5.31 -1.42 -2.23
CA ARG A 158 -4.44 -2.54 -2.67
C ARG A 158 -2.97 -2.16 -2.84
N GLY A 159 -2.73 -0.93 -3.26
CA GLY A 159 -1.41 -0.36 -3.45
C GLY A 159 -1.56 0.99 -4.13
N GLY A 160 -0.45 1.59 -4.51
CA GLY A 160 -0.43 2.85 -5.23
C GLY A 160 0.95 3.14 -5.79
N GLY A 161 0.99 3.95 -6.84
CA GLY A 161 2.21 4.54 -7.36
C GLY A 161 2.12 6.07 -7.34
N PRO A 162 2.28 6.69 -6.16
CA PRO A 162 2.49 8.13 -6.04
C PRO A 162 3.46 8.63 -7.11
N ASP A 163 3.06 9.70 -7.82
CA ASP A 163 3.84 10.27 -8.91
C ASP A 163 3.70 11.79 -8.90
N HIS A 164 4.79 12.48 -8.57
CA HIS A 164 4.85 13.94 -8.52
C HIS A 164 4.49 14.62 -9.84
N ARG A 165 4.62 13.92 -10.98
CA ARG A 165 4.34 14.45 -12.33
C ARG A 165 2.85 14.43 -12.66
N ASN A 166 2.06 13.67 -11.90
CA ASN A 166 0.62 13.56 -12.09
C ASN A 166 -0.11 14.18 -10.88
N PRO A 167 -0.74 15.35 -11.04
CA PRO A 167 -1.40 16.04 -9.93
C PRO A 167 -2.47 15.19 -9.21
N GLY A 168 -3.16 14.30 -9.94
CA GLY A 168 -4.15 13.40 -9.37
C GLY A 168 -3.54 12.29 -8.51
N LYS A 169 -2.42 11.70 -8.94
CA LYS A 169 -1.69 10.68 -8.16
C LYS A 169 -0.95 11.29 -6.98
N ASP A 170 -0.49 12.54 -7.09
CA ASP A 170 0.24 13.28 -6.05
C ASP A 170 -0.66 14.01 -5.05
N GLU A 171 -1.98 13.99 -5.24
CA GLU A 171 -2.93 14.77 -4.44
C GLU A 171 -2.92 14.37 -2.96
N ALA A 172 -2.99 15.37 -2.09
CA ALA A 172 -3.00 15.18 -0.65
C ALA A 172 -4.44 15.18 -0.12
N PRO A 173 -4.80 14.30 0.84
CA PRO A 173 -6.16 14.27 1.36
C PRO A 173 -6.49 15.50 2.21
N SER A 174 -7.73 15.95 2.14
CA SER A 174 -8.30 17.05 2.92
C SER A 174 -8.57 16.65 4.38
N PHE A 175 -8.77 15.36 4.66
CA PHE A 175 -8.93 14.82 6.01
C PHE A 175 -8.46 13.35 6.08
N ASN A 176 -8.21 12.86 7.30
CA ASN A 176 -7.71 11.49 7.51
C ASN A 176 -8.73 10.44 7.03
N GLY A 177 -8.29 9.52 6.17
CA GLY A 177 -9.14 8.45 5.65
C GLY A 177 -10.02 8.84 4.46
N GLN A 178 -9.77 10.01 3.84
CA GLN A 178 -10.46 10.40 2.61
C GLN A 178 -10.20 9.37 1.51
N TRP A 179 -11.30 8.83 0.97
CA TRP A 179 -11.29 8.07 -0.27
C TRP A 179 -11.77 8.96 -1.42
N SER A 180 -11.05 8.96 -2.54
CA SER A 180 -11.43 9.74 -3.73
C SER A 180 -11.16 8.96 -5.03
N GLY A 181 -11.23 7.63 -4.92
CA GLY A 181 -11.05 6.70 -6.03
C GLY A 181 -9.62 6.21 -6.20
N ALA A 182 -9.47 5.08 -6.90
CA ALA A 182 -8.20 4.36 -7.05
C ALA A 182 -7.11 5.12 -7.83
N GLY A 183 -7.45 6.24 -8.48
CA GLY A 183 -6.49 7.11 -9.16
C GLY A 183 -5.76 8.10 -8.25
N LYS A 184 -6.19 8.24 -6.98
CA LYS A 184 -5.60 9.17 -6.00
C LYS A 184 -4.54 8.47 -5.15
N GLU A 185 -3.49 8.02 -5.81
CA GLU A 185 -2.59 6.98 -5.29
C GLU A 185 -1.78 7.38 -4.05
N SER A 186 -1.38 8.66 -3.89
CA SER A 186 -0.80 9.15 -2.63
C SER A 186 -1.78 9.08 -1.45
N MET A 187 -3.08 9.31 -1.69
CA MET A 187 -4.08 9.25 -0.62
C MET A 187 -4.20 7.86 -0.01
N HIS A 188 -3.86 6.80 -0.76
CA HIS A 188 -3.94 5.43 -0.27
C HIS A 188 -3.05 5.20 0.97
N PHE A 189 -1.93 5.92 1.04
CA PHE A 189 -0.92 5.82 2.10
C PHE A 189 -0.92 7.01 3.07
N ALA A 190 -1.46 8.17 2.65
CA ALA A 190 -1.52 9.39 3.46
C ALA A 190 -2.60 9.32 4.55
N ILE A 191 -2.45 8.39 5.49
CA ILE A 191 -3.35 8.15 6.62
C ILE A 191 -2.63 8.22 7.96
N ALA A 192 -3.39 8.48 9.02
CA ALA A 192 -2.93 8.34 10.39
C ALA A 192 -3.49 7.04 10.98
N ARG A 193 -2.82 5.90 10.69
CA ARG A 193 -3.20 4.57 11.22
C ARG A 193 -2.58 4.33 12.60
N HIS A 194 -1.33 4.69 12.82
CA HIS A 194 -0.60 4.42 14.07
C HIS A 194 -0.34 5.71 14.86
N GLY A 195 -1.41 6.39 15.25
CA GLY A 195 -1.35 7.68 15.93
C GLY A 195 -1.29 8.82 14.92
N LYS A 196 -0.08 9.21 14.52
CA LYS A 196 0.11 10.32 13.56
C LYS A 196 0.57 9.87 12.16
N GLY A 197 0.85 8.59 11.95
CA GLY A 197 1.40 8.14 10.67
C GLY A 197 1.08 6.69 10.35
N ILE A 198 1.92 6.11 9.50
CA ILE A 198 1.91 4.72 9.05
C ILE A 198 3.25 4.06 9.34
N ASN A 199 3.31 2.74 9.22
CA ASN A 199 4.54 1.99 9.15
C ASN A 199 4.86 1.64 7.69
N VAL A 200 6.16 1.60 7.39
CA VAL A 200 6.69 1.44 6.03
C VAL A 200 7.85 0.45 6.08
N ALA A 201 7.76 -0.60 5.28
CA ALA A 201 8.91 -1.44 4.92
C ALA A 201 9.65 -0.82 3.74
N TYR A 202 10.98 -0.85 3.78
CA TYR A 202 11.87 -0.28 2.76
C TYR A 202 12.66 -1.39 2.04
N PHE A 203 13.36 -1.04 0.95
CA PHE A 203 14.18 -1.97 0.17
C PHE A 203 15.35 -2.56 0.97
N ASP A 204 15.82 -1.88 2.02
CA ASP A 204 16.84 -2.40 2.95
C ASP A 204 16.25 -3.34 4.04
N HIS A 205 14.99 -3.76 3.89
CA HIS A 205 14.21 -4.54 4.85
C HIS A 205 13.99 -3.88 6.22
N SER A 206 14.39 -2.61 6.38
CA SER A 206 14.04 -1.86 7.58
C SER A 206 12.54 -1.54 7.58
N VAL A 207 11.97 -1.47 8.78
CA VAL A 207 10.60 -0.99 8.98
C VAL A 207 10.63 0.23 9.88
N ARG A 208 10.12 1.35 9.37
CA ARG A 208 10.11 2.64 10.08
C ARG A 208 8.71 3.21 10.12
N SER A 209 8.37 3.84 11.24
CA SER A 209 7.11 4.58 11.39
C SER A 209 7.29 6.01 10.90
N THR A 210 6.32 6.51 10.14
CA THR A 210 6.24 7.92 9.81
C THR A 210 5.76 8.73 11.01
N ARG A 211 6.25 9.96 11.12
CA ARG A 211 5.85 10.93 12.16
C ARG A 211 4.57 11.68 11.80
N SER A 212 4.23 11.71 10.51
CA SER A 212 3.03 12.35 9.97
C SER A 212 2.64 11.72 8.64
N PRO A 213 1.39 11.87 8.16
CA PRO A 213 1.00 11.33 6.86
C PRO A 213 1.69 12.07 5.70
N LYS A 214 2.15 13.31 5.90
CA LYS A 214 2.95 14.10 4.94
C LYS A 214 4.28 13.44 4.57
N GLN A 215 4.86 12.58 5.42
CA GLN A 215 6.18 12.00 5.14
C GLN A 215 6.19 11.06 3.92
N ILE A 216 5.04 10.59 3.43
CA ILE A 216 5.04 9.78 2.21
C ILE A 216 5.60 10.53 1.00
N TRP A 217 5.49 11.86 0.96
CA TRP A 217 5.98 12.67 -0.16
C TRP A 217 7.50 12.89 -0.13
N SER A 218 8.19 12.55 0.97
CA SER A 218 9.65 12.59 1.05
C SER A 218 10.31 11.26 0.67
N MET A 219 9.54 10.22 0.36
CA MET A 219 10.05 8.89 0.00
C MET A 219 10.38 8.79 -1.50
N LYS A 220 11.31 7.91 -1.87
CA LYS A 220 11.71 7.67 -3.26
C LYS A 220 10.82 6.60 -3.90
N TRP A 221 9.62 6.99 -4.34
CA TRP A 221 8.62 6.04 -4.87
C TRP A 221 9.05 5.32 -6.15
N HIS A 222 9.68 6.04 -7.09
CA HIS A 222 10.14 5.53 -8.38
C HIS A 222 11.46 6.19 -8.78
N ARG A 223 12.15 5.66 -9.80
CA ARG A 223 13.52 6.07 -10.18
C ARG A 223 13.66 7.58 -10.42
N SER A 224 12.69 8.18 -11.10
CA SER A 224 12.64 9.62 -11.37
C SER A 224 11.83 10.46 -10.38
N TYR A 225 11.39 9.91 -9.23
CA TYR A 225 10.54 10.65 -8.29
C TYR A 225 11.30 11.82 -7.67
N GLN A 226 10.70 13.02 -7.69
CA GLN A 226 11.17 14.20 -6.96
C GLN A 226 10.52 14.24 -5.57
N ARG A 227 11.33 14.22 -4.52
CA ARG A 227 10.90 14.15 -3.13
C ARG A 227 10.65 15.56 -2.59
N HIS A 228 9.55 15.69 -1.86
CA HIS A 228 9.23 16.91 -1.14
C HIS A 228 10.28 17.19 -0.06
N GLY A 229 10.77 18.43 -0.03
CA GLY A 229 11.80 18.87 0.92
C GLY A 229 13.24 18.61 0.47
N PHE A 230 13.44 18.01 -0.70
CA PHE A 230 14.76 17.78 -1.30
C PHE A 230 14.82 18.34 -2.72
N GLU A 231 14.01 17.80 -3.63
CA GLU A 231 14.03 18.20 -5.06
C GLU A 231 12.81 19.05 -5.45
N ARG A 232 11.75 19.07 -4.63
CA ARG A 232 10.56 19.90 -4.87
C ARG A 232 9.88 20.39 -3.60
N THR A 233 8.94 21.32 -3.77
CA THR A 233 8.06 21.80 -2.71
C THR A 233 6.60 21.49 -3.02
N LYS A 234 5.82 21.19 -1.98
CA LYS A 234 4.36 20.99 -2.05
C LYS A 234 3.72 21.58 -0.80
N ARG A 235 2.54 22.18 -0.96
CA ARG A 235 1.71 22.67 0.14
C ARG A 235 0.76 21.59 0.62
N PHE A 236 0.59 21.50 1.92
CA PHE A 236 -0.25 20.51 2.59
C PHE A 236 -1.20 21.20 3.55
N SER A 237 -2.36 20.58 3.77
CA SER A 237 -3.26 20.96 4.86
C SER A 237 -2.59 20.69 6.21
N ALA A 238 -2.92 21.49 7.23
CA ALA A 238 -2.25 21.44 8.53
C ALA A 238 -2.36 20.06 9.22
N TRP A 239 -3.44 19.30 8.98
CA TRP A 239 -3.65 18.01 9.62
C TRP A 239 -2.63 16.94 9.18
N LEU A 240 -2.06 17.08 7.97
CA LEU A 240 -1.04 16.16 7.44
C LEU A 240 0.30 16.30 8.16
N GLY A 241 0.43 17.28 9.05
CA GLY A 241 1.63 17.59 9.82
C GLY A 241 2.51 18.64 9.14
N ASN A 242 3.20 19.41 9.98
CA ASN A 242 4.24 20.35 9.56
C ASN A 242 5.51 19.61 9.16
#